data_AF-A0AAW0S6E6-F1
#
_entry.id   AF-A0AAW0S6E6-F1
#
_cell.length_a   1.000
_cell.length_b   1.000
_cell.length_c   1.000
_cell.angle_alpha   90.00
_cell.angle_beta   90.00
_cell.angle_gamma   90.00
#
_symmetry.space_group_name_H-M   'P 1'
#
loop_
_entity.id
_entity.type
_entity.pdbx_description
1 polymer ?
#
loop_
_entity_poly.entity_id
_entity_poly.type
_entity_poly.pdbx_seq_one_letter_code
_entity_poly.pdbx_strand_id
1 'polypeptide(L)'
;MFSSKAKPSSSQYEPLSVRDDGEGFSAVIEKRFSTEDDHSAPLLEASDKMPALAPSQPSQLPKLILYFSLALALLSTVNIALLPVTLSKYQAHPFSDSELDNLPYGDARLGLDRLADFIPPPQVYHHVWPDRIARVSRKLKKSVWGQGVQVYITVEDSTIMSFPAPAPSPGVNACAVSWRPPPEFSARARDLTTKGDVTEIEVWQLIAPSATASSSMDEVDYDTLSYSTLPVRGELLGVLDLTHTPNSTTREFACPSGEKGLVVELKCQRVGCHASFMQVDMAPIFGFELVRRRA
;
A
#
# COMPACT_ATOMS: atom_id res chain seq x y z
N MET A 1 -19.30 -42.60 -10.77
CA MET A 1 -19.19 -42.71 -9.31
C MET A 1 -17.73 -42.86 -8.96
N PHE A 2 -17.10 -41.84 -8.37
CA PHE A 2 -16.19 -41.92 -7.22
C PHE A 2 -15.91 -40.49 -6.78
N SER A 3 -16.11 -40.26 -5.49
CA SER A 3 -16.12 -39.00 -4.78
C SER A 3 -14.85 -38.92 -3.95
N SER A 4 -14.17 -37.78 -3.97
CA SER A 4 -13.18 -37.43 -2.94
C SER A 4 -13.32 -35.96 -2.55
N LYS A 5 -14.14 -35.73 -1.52
CA LYS A 5 -14.18 -34.51 -0.71
C LYS A 5 -12.80 -34.28 -0.06
N ALA A 6 -12.13 -33.20 -0.42
CA ALA A 6 -11.06 -32.64 0.40
C ALA A 6 -11.66 -31.59 1.36
N LYS A 7 -11.43 -31.77 2.66
CA LYS A 7 -11.83 -30.86 3.74
C LYS A 7 -11.02 -29.56 3.68
N PRO A 8 -11.60 -28.39 3.98
CA PRO A 8 -10.82 -27.21 4.35
C PRO A 8 -10.35 -27.35 5.81
N SER A 9 -9.05 -27.18 6.05
CA SER A 9 -8.48 -27.08 7.38
C SER A 9 -8.87 -25.74 8.00
N SER A 10 -9.52 -25.79 9.17
CA SER A 10 -9.86 -24.63 9.98
C SER A 10 -8.58 -23.95 10.50
N SER A 11 -8.34 -22.70 10.13
CA SER A 11 -7.38 -21.84 10.81
C SER A 11 -7.95 -21.45 12.19
N GLN A 12 -7.36 -21.97 13.25
CA GLN A 12 -7.59 -21.51 14.62
C GLN A 12 -6.82 -20.21 14.84
N TYR A 13 -7.49 -19.07 14.70
CA TYR A 13 -7.11 -17.85 15.41
C TYR A 13 -8.38 -17.10 15.81
N GLU A 14 -8.54 -16.92 17.11
CA GLU A 14 -9.60 -16.15 17.73
C GLU A 14 -9.14 -14.69 17.85
N PRO A 15 -9.92 -13.70 17.35
CA PRO A 15 -9.54 -12.29 17.47
C PRO A 15 -9.72 -11.82 18.91
N LEU A 16 -8.68 -11.19 19.46
CA LEU A 16 -8.71 -10.57 20.78
C LEU A 16 -9.73 -9.42 20.79
N SER A 17 -10.71 -9.50 21.68
CA SER A 17 -11.65 -8.42 21.97
C SER A 17 -10.92 -7.27 22.67
N VAL A 18 -10.93 -6.09 22.04
CA VAL A 18 -10.54 -4.82 22.67
C VAL A 18 -11.56 -4.49 23.75
N ARG A 19 -11.15 -4.57 25.02
CA ARG A 19 -11.92 -4.04 26.15
C ARG A 19 -11.63 -2.56 26.25
N ASP A 20 -12.67 -1.77 26.00
CA ASP A 20 -12.75 -0.34 26.21
C ASP A 20 -13.20 -0.12 27.66
N ASP A 21 -12.25 0.05 28.58
CA ASP A 21 -12.55 0.48 29.95
C ASP A 21 -12.38 2.00 30.01
N GLY A 22 -13.50 2.69 29.80
CA GLY A 22 -13.62 4.12 29.97
C GLY A 22 -13.60 4.51 31.45
N GLU A 23 -12.62 5.31 31.86
CA GLU A 23 -12.68 6.09 33.09
C GLU A 23 -12.81 7.58 32.75
N GLY A 24 -14.04 8.07 32.89
CA GLY A 24 -14.41 9.47 32.76
C GLY A 24 -14.05 10.26 34.02
N PHE A 25 -13.32 11.35 33.81
CA PHE A 25 -13.17 12.45 34.76
C PHE A 25 -14.52 13.12 35.03
N SER A 26 -14.91 13.28 36.30
CA SER A 26 -15.86 14.31 36.74
C SER A 26 -15.71 14.68 38.23
N ALA A 27 -15.12 15.86 38.41
CA ALA A 27 -15.33 16.92 39.41
C ALA A 27 -16.36 16.79 40.58
N VAL A 28 -15.88 17.16 41.79
CA VAL A 28 -16.36 18.30 42.64
C VAL A 28 -17.45 18.11 43.75
N ILE A 29 -17.03 18.37 45.01
CA ILE A 29 -17.64 19.13 46.14
C ILE A 29 -18.60 18.49 47.20
N GLU A 30 -18.17 18.66 48.48
CA GLU A 30 -18.86 18.87 49.79
C GLU A 30 -19.95 17.92 50.34
N LYS A 31 -19.86 17.53 51.64
CA LYS A 31 -20.47 18.25 52.81
C LYS A 31 -20.57 17.40 54.12
N ARG A 32 -19.80 17.79 55.15
CA ARG A 32 -20.06 18.01 56.62
C ARG A 32 -21.13 17.28 57.48
N PHE A 33 -20.68 16.99 58.74
CA PHE A 33 -21.34 16.92 60.10
C PHE A 33 -22.30 15.74 60.38
N SER A 34 -22.51 15.15 61.58
CA SER A 34 -22.38 15.46 63.04
C SER A 34 -22.73 14.15 63.83
N THR A 35 -22.04 13.68 64.89
CA THR A 35 -22.16 13.93 66.37
C THR A 35 -23.11 12.97 67.15
N GLU A 36 -22.55 12.31 68.20
CA GLU A 36 -23.10 11.82 69.53
C GLU A 36 -24.36 10.91 69.56
N ASP A 37 -24.65 10.04 70.54
CA ASP A 37 -24.08 9.55 71.82
C ASP A 37 -24.93 8.31 72.23
N ASP A 38 -24.46 7.43 73.13
CA ASP A 38 -25.37 6.90 74.17
C ASP A 38 -24.69 6.25 75.39
N HIS A 39 -25.27 6.56 76.55
CA HIS A 39 -24.76 6.43 77.91
C HIS A 39 -25.11 5.11 78.61
N SER A 40 -24.40 4.81 79.71
CA SER A 40 -24.89 4.29 81.02
C SER A 40 -23.68 3.78 81.83
N ALA A 41 -23.52 3.88 83.15
CA ALA A 41 -24.08 4.62 84.28
C ALA A 41 -23.15 4.27 85.49
N PRO A 42 -23.15 5.01 86.61
CA PRO A 42 -22.05 5.07 87.57
C PRO A 42 -22.29 4.24 88.85
N LEU A 43 -21.25 4.01 89.66
CA LEU A 43 -21.36 4.02 91.13
C LEU A 43 -19.98 4.09 91.83
N LEU A 44 -19.93 4.99 92.80
CA LEU A 44 -18.82 5.36 93.69
C LEU A 44 -18.50 4.22 94.68
N GLU A 45 -17.27 4.14 95.18
CA GLU A 45 -16.90 4.52 96.56
C GLU A 45 -15.43 4.16 96.89
N ALA A 46 -14.86 4.95 97.80
CA ALA A 46 -13.44 5.15 98.07
C ALA A 46 -12.72 3.99 98.79
N SER A 47 -11.39 3.91 98.65
CA SER A 47 -10.45 3.92 99.79
C SER A 47 -8.99 3.82 99.33
N ASP A 48 -8.12 4.52 100.04
CA ASP A 48 -6.69 4.74 99.84
C ASP A 48 -5.82 3.48 99.66
N LYS A 49 -4.85 3.59 98.73
CA LYS A 49 -3.41 3.34 98.95
C LYS A 49 -2.61 3.57 97.66
N MET A 50 -1.77 4.61 97.64
CA MET A 50 -0.59 4.60 96.78
C MET A 50 0.50 3.73 97.42
N PRO A 51 1.31 3.05 96.60
CA PRO A 51 2.66 3.57 96.43
C PRO A 51 3.05 3.76 94.96
N ALA A 52 3.89 4.76 94.74
CA ALA A 52 4.56 5.08 93.49
C ALA A 52 5.36 3.90 92.93
N LEU A 53 5.44 3.79 91.60
CA LEU A 53 6.65 3.57 90.75
C LEU A 53 6.29 2.90 89.41
N ALA A 54 6.34 3.67 88.31
CA ALA A 54 7.22 3.42 87.16
C ALA A 54 6.81 4.27 85.93
N PRO A 55 7.75 4.86 85.18
CA PRO A 55 7.46 5.59 83.95
C PRO A 55 7.08 4.63 82.81
N SER A 56 6.12 5.05 82.00
CA SER A 56 5.73 4.39 80.74
C SER A 56 6.92 4.22 79.79
N GLN A 57 7.14 2.98 79.32
CA GLN A 57 8.13 2.64 78.30
C GLN A 57 7.92 3.46 77.01
N PRO A 58 8.98 4.01 76.40
CA PRO A 58 8.88 4.61 75.07
C PRO A 58 8.72 3.51 74.03
N SER A 59 7.70 3.62 73.18
CA SER A 59 7.44 2.70 72.07
C SER A 59 8.68 2.60 71.15
N GLN A 60 9.18 1.39 70.93
CA GLN A 60 10.36 1.12 70.07
C GLN A 60 10.03 1.12 68.56
N LEU A 61 8.75 1.18 68.19
CA LEU A 61 8.23 1.20 66.82
C LEU A 61 8.82 2.30 65.91
N PRO A 62 8.91 3.58 66.32
CA PRO A 62 9.50 4.63 65.48
C PRO A 62 10.99 4.43 65.19
N LYS A 63 11.74 3.81 66.12
CA LYS A 63 13.17 3.52 65.90
C LYS A 63 13.35 2.40 64.87
N LEU A 64 12.54 1.35 64.93
CA LEU A 64 12.57 0.26 63.94
C LEU A 64 12.21 0.73 62.54
N ILE A 65 11.19 1.60 62.41
CA ILE A 65 10.79 2.18 61.12
C ILE A 65 11.92 3.04 60.55
N LEU A 66 12.62 3.82 61.39
CA LEU A 66 13.79 4.60 60.96
C LEU A 66 14.97 3.72 60.54
N TYR A 67 15.25 2.63 61.24
CA TYR A 67 16.30 1.69 60.83
C TYR A 67 15.95 0.98 59.52
N PHE A 68 14.67 0.61 59.33
CA PHE A 68 14.22 -0.04 58.12
C PHE A 68 14.24 0.91 56.92
N SER A 69 13.78 2.15 57.09
CA SER A 69 13.84 3.16 56.02
C SER A 69 15.27 3.54 55.67
N LEU A 70 16.17 3.63 56.66
CA LEU A 70 17.59 3.84 56.43
C LEU A 70 18.22 2.65 55.69
N ALA A 71 17.91 1.42 56.06
CA ALA A 71 18.39 0.23 55.37
C ALA A 71 17.90 0.17 53.92
N LEU A 72 16.62 0.50 53.67
CA LEU A 72 16.05 0.56 52.33
C LEU A 72 16.68 1.67 51.47
N ALA A 73 16.93 2.83 52.08
CA ALA A 73 17.62 3.93 51.42
C ALA A 73 19.07 3.56 51.07
N LEU A 74 19.78 2.88 51.97
CA LEU A 74 21.14 2.39 51.72
C LEU A 74 21.17 1.29 50.65
N LEU A 75 20.21 0.38 50.65
CA LEU A 75 20.09 -0.64 49.60
C LEU A 75 19.78 0.00 48.23
N SER A 76 18.90 1.00 48.21
CA SER A 76 18.59 1.75 46.99
C SER A 76 19.78 2.53 46.47
N THR A 77 20.52 3.23 47.34
CA THR A 77 21.71 4.01 46.95
C THR A 77 22.83 3.11 46.46
N VAL A 78 23.03 1.94 47.07
CA VAL A 78 23.97 0.93 46.59
C VAL A 78 23.56 0.44 45.19
N ASN A 79 22.28 0.15 44.96
CA ASN A 79 21.80 -0.31 43.66
C ASN A 79 21.97 0.75 42.55
N ILE A 80 21.68 2.02 42.88
CA ILE A 80 21.89 3.16 41.97
C ILE A 80 23.39 3.41 41.73
N ALA A 81 24.24 3.27 42.75
CA ALA A 81 25.69 3.46 42.62
C ALA A 81 26.39 2.32 41.84
N LEU A 82 25.80 1.12 41.84
CA LEU A 82 26.26 -0.02 41.04
C LEU A 82 25.85 0.09 39.56
N LEU A 83 24.83 0.88 39.23
CA LEU A 83 24.34 1.01 37.86
C LEU A 83 25.39 1.56 36.88
N PRO A 84 26.14 2.65 37.18
CA PRO A 84 27.18 3.18 36.29
C PRO A 84 28.35 2.21 36.11
N VAL A 85 28.73 1.51 37.18
CA VAL A 85 29.86 0.56 37.16
C VAL A 85 29.50 -0.70 36.36
N THR A 86 28.25 -1.15 36.43
CA THR A 86 27.77 -2.28 35.64
C THR A 86 27.58 -1.89 34.18
N LEU A 87 26.93 -0.76 33.90
CA LEU A 87 26.73 -0.27 32.53
C LEU A 87 28.04 0.04 31.79
N SER A 88 29.04 0.61 32.46
CA SER A 88 30.35 0.87 31.84
C SER A 88 31.09 -0.41 31.43
N LYS A 89 30.92 -1.52 32.17
CA LYS A 89 31.47 -2.83 31.76
C LYS A 89 30.81 -3.37 30.49
N TYR A 90 29.50 -3.15 30.32
CA TYR A 90 28.77 -3.52 29.11
C TYR A 90 29.10 -2.60 27.92
N GLN A 91 29.37 -1.31 28.14
CA GLN A 91 29.85 -0.41 27.08
C GLN A 91 31.27 -0.75 26.59
N ALA A 92 32.13 -1.28 27.46
CA ALA A 92 33.49 -1.65 27.11
C ALA A 92 33.60 -2.97 26.33
N HIS A 93 32.55 -3.79 26.29
CA HIS A 93 32.48 -5.05 25.56
C HIS A 93 31.26 -5.02 24.61
N PRO A 94 31.33 -4.29 23.49
CA PRO A 94 30.31 -4.43 22.45
C PRO A 94 30.30 -5.89 22.00
N PHE A 95 29.10 -6.47 21.91
CA PHE A 95 28.91 -7.80 21.36
C PHE A 95 29.52 -7.89 19.95
N SER A 96 30.20 -9.00 19.68
CA SER A 96 30.59 -9.34 18.31
C SER A 96 29.35 -9.65 17.45
N ASP A 97 29.44 -9.48 16.13
CA ASP A 97 28.33 -9.77 15.22
C ASP A 97 27.78 -11.20 15.40
N SER A 98 28.66 -12.16 15.68
CA SER A 98 28.28 -13.55 15.99
C SER A 98 27.56 -13.74 17.32
N GLU A 99 27.85 -12.91 18.33
CA GLU A 99 27.13 -12.96 19.62
C GLU A 99 25.78 -12.27 19.50
N LEU A 100 25.69 -11.21 18.67
CA LEU A 100 24.45 -10.56 18.32
C LEU A 100 23.49 -11.53 17.65
N ASP A 101 23.92 -12.26 16.62
CA ASP A 101 23.10 -13.25 15.90
C ASP A 101 22.56 -14.38 16.80
N ASN A 102 23.24 -14.68 17.91
CA ASN A 102 22.82 -15.69 18.88
C ASN A 102 21.80 -15.19 19.92
N LEU A 103 21.51 -13.89 19.95
CA LEU A 103 20.45 -13.35 20.80
C LEU A 103 19.08 -13.64 20.18
N PRO A 104 18.04 -13.87 21.00
CA PRO A 104 16.67 -14.07 20.51
C PRO A 104 16.14 -12.88 19.68
N TYR A 105 16.76 -11.70 19.82
CA TYR A 105 16.53 -10.50 19.02
C TYR A 105 17.87 -9.87 18.62
N GLY A 106 18.68 -10.62 17.88
CA GLY A 106 20.04 -10.26 17.48
C GLY A 106 20.19 -9.03 16.60
N ASP A 107 19.11 -8.61 15.94
CA ASP A 107 19.12 -7.37 15.18
C ASP A 107 18.53 -6.23 16.02
N ALA A 108 19.39 -5.31 16.47
CA ALA A 108 18.96 -4.07 17.12
C ALA A 108 18.25 -3.12 16.14
N ARG A 109 18.28 -3.39 14.83
CA ARG A 109 17.60 -2.63 13.78
C ARG A 109 16.20 -3.19 13.54
N LEU A 110 15.36 -3.16 14.57
CA LEU A 110 13.95 -3.55 14.46
C LEU A 110 13.28 -2.80 13.29
N GLY A 111 12.92 -3.52 12.22
CA GLY A 111 12.14 -3.01 11.09
C GLY A 111 12.93 -2.32 9.98
N LEU A 112 14.28 -2.27 10.05
CA LEU A 112 15.11 -1.75 8.96
C LEU A 112 15.28 -2.76 7.82
N ASP A 113 15.20 -4.04 8.16
CA ASP A 113 15.01 -5.17 7.24
C ASP A 113 13.73 -5.03 6.42
N ARG A 114 12.64 -4.60 7.06
CA ARG A 114 11.33 -4.38 6.42
C ARG A 114 11.29 -3.12 5.58
N LEU A 115 12.16 -2.14 5.84
CA LEU A 115 12.24 -0.91 5.04
C LEU A 115 12.56 -1.20 3.57
N ALA A 116 13.32 -2.26 3.29
CA ALA A 116 13.56 -2.71 1.92
C ALA A 116 12.26 -3.14 1.19
N ASP A 117 11.31 -3.74 1.91
CA ASP A 117 10.00 -4.15 1.36
C ASP A 117 9.06 -2.95 1.14
N PHE A 118 9.29 -1.83 1.85
CA PHE A 118 8.51 -0.59 1.72
C PHE A 118 9.11 0.41 0.75
N ILE A 119 10.37 0.25 0.34
CA ILE A 119 10.98 1.09 -0.69
C ILE A 119 10.44 0.61 -2.04
N PRO A 120 9.68 1.43 -2.78
CA PRO A 120 9.24 1.06 -4.11
C PRO A 120 10.48 0.78 -4.97
N PRO A 121 10.48 -0.30 -5.77
CA PRO A 121 11.62 -0.62 -6.61
C PRO A 121 11.93 0.60 -7.50
N PRO A 122 13.22 0.86 -7.77
CA PRO A 122 13.61 1.98 -8.61
C PRO A 122 12.84 1.92 -9.92
N GLN A 123 12.14 3.00 -10.27
CA GLN A 123 11.34 3.05 -11.48
C GLN A 123 12.26 3.02 -12.70
N VAL A 124 12.47 1.82 -13.25
CA VAL A 124 13.26 1.57 -14.46
C VAL A 124 12.57 2.13 -15.70
N TYR A 125 11.26 2.36 -15.64
CA TYR A 125 10.48 2.82 -16.78
C TYR A 125 9.72 4.11 -16.45
N HIS A 126 9.66 5.00 -17.44
CA HIS A 126 8.71 6.10 -17.48
C HIS A 126 7.45 5.61 -18.20
N HIS A 127 6.31 5.70 -17.53
CA HIS A 127 5.01 5.26 -18.05
C HIS A 127 4.22 6.47 -18.54
N VAL A 128 3.55 6.33 -19.68
CA VAL A 128 2.74 7.38 -20.28
C VAL A 128 1.38 6.80 -20.69
N TRP A 129 0.32 7.44 -20.22
CA TRP A 129 -1.06 7.11 -20.58
C TRP A 129 -1.45 7.74 -21.91
N PRO A 130 -2.33 7.09 -22.69
CA PRO A 130 -2.83 7.69 -23.91
C PRO A 130 -3.71 8.90 -23.57
N ASP A 131 -3.56 9.98 -24.33
CA ASP A 131 -4.32 11.21 -24.17
C ASP A 131 -5.61 11.20 -25.00
N ARG A 132 -5.64 10.43 -26.09
CA ARG A 132 -6.80 10.29 -26.96
C ARG A 132 -7.03 8.84 -27.35
N ILE A 133 -8.29 8.43 -27.32
CA ILE A 133 -8.74 7.09 -27.71
C ILE A 133 -9.99 7.25 -28.60
N ALA A 134 -10.00 6.58 -29.74
CA ALA A 134 -11.17 6.53 -30.62
C ALA A 134 -11.38 5.12 -31.18
N ARG A 135 -12.65 4.75 -31.34
CA ARG A 135 -13.04 3.48 -31.98
C ARG A 135 -13.29 3.71 -33.47
N VAL A 136 -12.86 2.76 -34.28
CA VAL A 136 -13.19 2.71 -35.71
C VAL A 136 -13.71 1.32 -36.09
N SER A 137 -14.61 1.26 -37.08
CA SER A 137 -15.22 0.00 -37.51
C SER A 137 -15.06 -0.24 -39.00
N ARG A 138 -14.47 -1.38 -39.35
CA ARG A 138 -14.40 -1.88 -40.72
C ARG A 138 -15.77 -2.17 -41.31
N LYS A 139 -16.73 -2.58 -40.48
CA LYS A 139 -18.11 -2.87 -40.89
C LYS A 139 -18.89 -1.60 -41.16
N LEU A 140 -18.82 -0.64 -40.25
CA LEU A 140 -19.46 0.66 -40.38
C LEU A 140 -18.45 1.72 -40.82
N LYS A 141 -18.06 1.68 -42.10
CA LYS A 141 -16.90 2.45 -42.59
C LYS A 141 -16.96 3.97 -42.37
N LYS A 142 -18.16 4.53 -42.32
CA LYS A 142 -18.42 5.97 -42.23
C LYS A 142 -18.90 6.42 -40.84
N SER A 143 -19.12 5.49 -39.91
CA SER A 143 -19.56 5.89 -38.58
C SER A 143 -18.38 6.43 -37.78
N VAL A 144 -18.72 7.40 -36.93
CA VAL A 144 -17.79 8.11 -36.08
C VAL A 144 -18.26 7.93 -34.65
N TRP A 145 -17.35 7.52 -33.76
CA TRP A 145 -17.63 7.35 -32.34
C TRP A 145 -17.17 8.54 -31.49
N GLY A 146 -16.27 9.35 -32.03
CA GLY A 146 -15.64 10.47 -31.34
C GLY A 146 -14.54 10.03 -30.36
N GLN A 147 -13.88 11.01 -29.76
CA GLN A 147 -12.92 10.78 -28.70
C GLN A 147 -13.62 10.28 -27.42
N GLY A 148 -13.03 9.28 -26.75
CA GLY A 148 -13.55 8.76 -25.49
C GLY A 148 -12.53 7.96 -24.70
N VAL A 149 -13.01 7.09 -23.80
CA VAL A 149 -12.21 6.17 -22.98
C VAL A 149 -12.47 4.70 -23.30
N GLN A 150 -13.39 4.44 -24.24
CA GLN A 150 -13.80 3.08 -24.57
C GLN A 150 -12.76 2.42 -25.47
N VAL A 151 -12.23 1.30 -25.00
CA VAL A 151 -11.40 0.40 -25.81
C VAL A 151 -12.28 -0.73 -26.28
N TYR A 152 -12.30 -0.95 -27.59
CA TYR A 152 -13.10 -1.98 -28.23
C TYR A 152 -12.33 -2.56 -29.42
N ILE A 153 -11.79 -3.76 -29.22
CA ILE A 153 -10.92 -4.43 -30.18
C ILE A 153 -11.57 -5.74 -30.58
N THR A 154 -11.88 -5.87 -31.86
CA THR A 154 -12.40 -7.10 -32.47
C THR A 154 -11.79 -7.28 -33.86
N VAL A 155 -12.25 -8.28 -34.62
CA VAL A 155 -11.87 -8.44 -36.04
C VAL A 155 -12.44 -7.32 -36.91
N GLU A 156 -13.61 -6.78 -36.53
CA GLU A 156 -14.29 -5.74 -37.29
C GLU A 156 -13.99 -4.33 -36.78
N ASP A 157 -13.66 -4.20 -35.49
CA ASP A 157 -13.44 -2.92 -34.84
C ASP A 157 -12.00 -2.81 -34.33
N SER A 158 -11.36 -1.70 -34.65
CA SER A 158 -10.04 -1.34 -34.13
C SER A 158 -10.18 -0.17 -33.16
N THR A 159 -9.24 -0.06 -32.22
CA THR A 159 -9.11 1.11 -31.36
C THR A 159 -7.85 1.89 -31.74
N ILE A 160 -7.98 3.20 -31.90
CA ILE A 160 -6.90 4.13 -32.20
C ILE A 160 -6.53 4.84 -30.90
N MET A 161 -5.25 4.86 -30.58
CA MET A 161 -4.72 5.49 -29.36
C MET A 161 -3.59 6.46 -29.72
N SER A 162 -3.61 7.64 -29.13
CA SER A 162 -2.49 8.57 -29.13
C SER A 162 -1.81 8.54 -27.77
N PHE A 163 -0.48 8.47 -27.78
CA PHE A 163 0.35 8.61 -26.61
C PHE A 163 1.19 9.88 -26.75
N PRO A 164 1.19 10.78 -25.75
CA PRO A 164 2.06 11.94 -25.78
C PRO A 164 3.53 11.50 -25.74
N ALA A 165 4.41 12.33 -26.27
CA ALA A 165 5.84 12.05 -26.27
C ALA A 165 6.34 11.92 -24.82
N PRO A 166 7.04 10.82 -24.46
CA PRO A 166 7.54 10.64 -23.10
C PRO A 166 8.61 11.68 -22.80
N ALA A 167 8.65 12.15 -21.55
CA ALA A 167 9.61 13.15 -21.11
C ALA A 167 11.05 12.74 -21.49
N PRO A 168 11.89 13.69 -21.94
CA PRO A 168 13.27 13.40 -22.30
C PRO A 168 14.02 12.83 -21.10
N SER A 169 14.57 11.63 -21.26
CA SER A 169 15.42 10.97 -20.27
C SER A 169 16.85 10.85 -20.78
N PRO A 170 17.87 11.05 -19.93
CA PRO A 170 19.24 10.72 -20.29
C PRO A 170 19.35 9.20 -20.55
N GLY A 171 19.99 8.82 -21.65
CA GLY A 171 20.28 7.43 -22.01
C GLY A 171 19.47 6.87 -23.19
N VAL A 172 19.11 5.58 -23.13
CA VAL A 172 18.56 4.83 -24.27
C VAL A 172 17.16 5.33 -24.65
N ASN A 173 16.98 5.76 -25.91
CA ASN A 173 15.71 6.24 -26.45
C ASN A 173 14.81 5.08 -26.95
N ALA A 174 14.57 4.09 -26.10
CA ALA A 174 13.77 2.91 -26.41
C ALA A 174 12.40 2.96 -25.71
N CYS A 175 11.35 2.77 -26.49
CA CYS A 175 9.96 2.75 -26.08
C CYS A 175 9.29 1.42 -26.45
N ALA A 176 8.27 1.03 -25.70
CA ALA A 176 7.40 -0.09 -26.04
C ALA A 176 5.97 0.24 -25.62
N VAL A 177 4.98 -0.34 -26.31
CA VAL A 177 3.59 -0.32 -25.82
C VAL A 177 3.42 -1.51 -24.89
N SER A 178 2.90 -1.24 -23.70
CA SER A 178 2.69 -2.23 -22.64
C SER A 178 1.20 -2.37 -22.35
N TRP A 179 0.76 -3.60 -22.18
CA TRP A 179 -0.53 -3.96 -21.60
C TRP A 179 -0.35 -4.26 -20.12
N ARG A 180 -1.10 -3.52 -19.30
CA ARG A 180 -1.22 -3.74 -17.86
C ARG A 180 -2.59 -4.37 -17.55
N PRO A 181 -2.65 -5.65 -17.14
CA PRO A 181 -3.88 -6.32 -16.77
C PRO A 181 -4.47 -5.76 -15.47
N PRO A 182 -5.80 -5.86 -15.28
CA PRO A 182 -6.43 -5.46 -14.03
C PRO A 182 -5.96 -6.37 -12.89
N PRO A 183 -5.72 -5.84 -11.67
CA PRO A 183 -5.36 -6.68 -10.54
C PRO A 183 -6.46 -7.71 -10.22
N GLU A 184 -6.08 -8.96 -10.00
CA GLU A 184 -7.01 -10.11 -9.88
C GLU A 184 -8.13 -9.90 -8.84
N PHE A 185 -7.81 -9.26 -7.72
CA PHE A 185 -8.74 -9.03 -6.62
C PHE A 185 -9.36 -7.63 -6.60
N SER A 186 -9.28 -6.89 -7.71
CA SER A 186 -9.84 -5.54 -7.81
C SER A 186 -11.28 -5.55 -8.33
N ALA A 187 -12.06 -4.53 -7.95
CA ALA A 187 -13.37 -4.29 -8.56
C ALA A 187 -13.30 -4.12 -10.09
N ARG A 188 -12.15 -3.61 -10.57
CA ARG A 188 -11.83 -3.36 -11.98
C ARG A 188 -11.57 -4.64 -12.78
N ALA A 189 -11.37 -5.79 -12.15
CA ALA A 189 -11.19 -7.07 -12.86
C ALA A 189 -12.40 -7.43 -13.74
N ARG A 190 -13.61 -6.98 -13.37
CA ARG A 190 -14.85 -7.18 -14.14
C ARG A 190 -15.04 -6.20 -15.29
N ASP A 191 -14.23 -5.14 -15.34
CA ASP A 191 -14.33 -4.11 -16.39
C ASP A 191 -13.70 -4.58 -17.70
N LEU A 192 -12.82 -5.59 -17.63
CA LEU A 192 -12.24 -6.24 -18.80
C LEU A 192 -13.15 -7.38 -19.26
N THR A 193 -13.75 -7.21 -20.43
CA THR A 193 -14.48 -8.29 -21.12
C THR A 193 -13.61 -8.82 -22.25
N THR A 194 -13.24 -10.09 -22.17
CA THR A 194 -12.55 -10.81 -23.24
C THR A 194 -13.43 -11.95 -23.76
N LYS A 195 -13.39 -12.21 -25.07
CA LYS A 195 -13.96 -13.42 -25.69
C LYS A 195 -13.01 -13.91 -26.77
N GLY A 196 -13.00 -15.24 -26.97
CA GLY A 196 -12.12 -15.90 -27.94
C GLY A 196 -10.64 -15.74 -27.59
N ASP A 197 -9.81 -15.74 -28.62
CA ASP A 197 -8.35 -15.65 -28.50
C ASP A 197 -7.90 -14.18 -28.50
N VAL A 198 -7.40 -13.71 -27.35
CA VAL A 198 -6.88 -12.34 -27.14
C VAL A 198 -5.36 -12.31 -26.90
N THR A 199 -4.67 -13.39 -27.30
CA THR A 199 -3.21 -13.52 -27.15
C THR A 199 -2.43 -12.79 -28.24
N GLU A 200 -3.10 -12.41 -29.34
CA GLU A 200 -2.48 -11.82 -30.52
C GLU A 200 -3.12 -10.49 -30.94
N ILE A 201 -3.05 -9.47 -30.07
CA ILE A 201 -3.48 -8.11 -30.42
C ILE A 201 -2.35 -7.39 -31.14
N GLU A 202 -2.54 -7.08 -32.42
CA GLU A 202 -1.54 -6.36 -33.21
C GLU A 202 -1.56 -4.86 -32.90
N VAL A 203 -0.37 -4.28 -32.71
CA VAL A 203 -0.17 -2.84 -32.50
C VAL A 203 0.54 -2.24 -33.70
N TRP A 204 -0.19 -1.47 -34.49
CA TRP A 204 0.33 -0.82 -35.70
C TRP A 204 0.59 0.65 -35.45
N GLN A 205 1.76 1.14 -35.86
CA GLN A 205 2.00 2.58 -35.92
C GLN A 205 1.22 3.18 -37.08
N LEU A 206 0.61 4.35 -36.86
CA LEU A 206 0.02 5.16 -37.92
C LEU A 206 1.03 6.24 -38.33
N ILE A 207 1.28 6.43 -39.64
CA ILE A 207 2.42 7.24 -40.13
C ILE A 207 2.05 8.35 -41.12
N ALA A 208 0.84 8.34 -41.67
CA ALA A 208 0.38 9.39 -42.58
C ALA A 208 -1.14 9.59 -42.45
N PRO A 209 -1.65 10.80 -42.67
CA PRO A 209 -3.08 11.04 -42.86
C PRO A 209 -3.67 10.11 -43.95
N SER A 210 -4.97 9.85 -43.92
CA SER A 210 -5.61 9.07 -44.99
C SER A 210 -5.42 9.77 -46.35
N ALA A 211 -5.43 9.02 -47.45
CA ALA A 211 -5.24 9.56 -48.81
C ALA A 211 -6.28 10.65 -49.20
N THR A 212 -7.39 10.75 -48.44
CA THR A 212 -8.44 11.76 -48.61
C THR A 212 -8.30 12.97 -47.68
N ALA A 213 -7.35 12.97 -46.75
CA ALA A 213 -7.12 14.05 -45.78
C ALA A 213 -5.86 14.85 -46.15
N SER A 214 -5.99 16.18 -46.22
CA SER A 214 -4.91 17.10 -46.62
C SER A 214 -4.06 17.61 -45.45
N SER A 215 -4.24 17.09 -44.22
CA SER A 215 -3.59 17.57 -42.99
C SER A 215 -2.39 16.72 -42.57
N SER A 216 -1.47 17.30 -41.79
CA SER A 216 -0.36 16.55 -41.17
C SER A 216 -0.88 15.57 -40.12
N MET A 217 -0.12 14.50 -39.82
CA MET A 217 -0.44 13.56 -38.74
C MET A 217 -0.57 14.20 -37.35
N ASP A 218 0.02 15.38 -37.17
CA ASP A 218 -0.01 16.10 -35.89
C ASP A 218 -1.44 16.58 -35.53
N GLU A 219 -2.40 16.46 -36.46
CA GLU A 219 -3.79 16.86 -36.29
C GLU A 219 -4.75 15.76 -36.80
N VAL A 220 -4.63 14.54 -36.26
CA VAL A 220 -5.72 13.56 -36.40
C VAL A 220 -6.91 14.08 -35.60
N ASP A 221 -8.00 14.42 -36.28
CA ASP A 221 -9.25 14.79 -35.64
C ASP A 221 -10.02 13.52 -35.20
N TYR A 222 -10.00 13.26 -33.90
CA TYR A 222 -10.65 12.09 -33.29
C TYR A 222 -12.17 12.18 -33.30
N ASP A 223 -12.74 13.38 -33.46
CA ASP A 223 -14.18 13.62 -33.48
C ASP A 223 -14.80 13.43 -34.87
N THR A 224 -13.98 13.24 -35.90
CA THR A 224 -14.41 12.89 -37.27
C THR A 224 -13.80 11.58 -37.77
N LEU A 225 -13.02 10.90 -36.94
CA LEU A 225 -12.32 9.68 -37.30
C LEU A 225 -13.29 8.53 -37.60
N SER A 226 -13.15 7.95 -38.79
CA SER A 226 -13.89 6.79 -39.26
C SER A 226 -12.93 5.80 -39.90
N TYR A 227 -13.37 4.57 -40.15
CA TYR A 227 -12.53 3.59 -40.86
C TYR A 227 -12.20 4.03 -42.30
N SER A 228 -13.08 4.82 -42.93
CA SER A 228 -12.83 5.36 -44.27
C SER A 228 -11.79 6.49 -44.32
N THR A 229 -11.63 7.20 -43.20
CA THR A 229 -10.67 8.30 -43.03
C THR A 229 -9.48 7.88 -42.16
N LEU A 230 -9.30 6.58 -41.94
CA LEU A 230 -8.25 6.05 -41.09
C LEU A 230 -6.86 6.41 -41.66
N PRO A 231 -5.94 6.93 -40.82
CA PRO A 231 -4.54 7.13 -41.19
C PRO A 231 -3.90 5.85 -41.74
N VAL A 232 -2.89 6.02 -42.59
CA VAL A 232 -2.17 4.90 -43.21
C VAL A 232 -1.32 4.18 -42.16
N ARG A 233 -1.45 2.85 -42.13
CA ARG A 233 -0.60 1.98 -41.30
C ARG A 233 0.85 2.02 -41.78
N GLY A 234 1.77 2.18 -40.84
CA GLY A 234 3.20 2.02 -41.03
C GLY A 234 3.66 0.66 -40.51
N GLU A 235 4.59 0.70 -39.56
CA GLU A 235 5.23 -0.49 -38.99
C GLU A 235 4.33 -1.21 -37.96
N LEU A 236 4.41 -2.55 -37.94
CA LEU A 236 3.88 -3.36 -36.85
C LEU A 236 4.87 -3.33 -35.68
N LEU A 237 4.53 -2.59 -34.62
CA LEU A 237 5.39 -2.44 -33.44
C LEU A 237 5.48 -3.74 -32.63
N GLY A 238 4.42 -4.56 -32.68
CA GLY A 238 4.42 -5.88 -32.07
C GLY A 238 3.03 -6.44 -31.86
N VAL A 239 2.99 -7.52 -31.10
CA VAL A 239 1.78 -8.25 -30.74
C VAL A 239 1.71 -8.31 -29.21
N LEU A 240 0.54 -8.01 -28.65
CA LEU A 240 0.27 -8.03 -27.23
C LEU A 240 -0.63 -9.21 -26.86
N ASP A 241 -0.29 -9.84 -25.74
CA ASP A 241 -1.09 -10.89 -25.11
C ASP A 241 -1.82 -10.32 -23.90
N LEU A 242 -3.15 -10.20 -24.00
CA LEU A 242 -3.97 -9.65 -22.93
C LEU A 242 -4.16 -10.62 -21.75
N THR A 243 -3.79 -11.89 -21.92
CA THR A 243 -3.85 -12.92 -20.87
C THR A 243 -2.58 -12.98 -20.03
N HIS A 244 -1.48 -12.37 -20.50
CA HIS A 244 -0.19 -12.43 -19.83
C HIS A 244 -0.17 -11.57 -18.56
N THR A 245 0.35 -12.14 -17.46
CA THR A 245 0.57 -11.48 -16.17
C THR A 245 2.06 -11.58 -15.80
N PRO A 246 2.73 -10.53 -15.32
CA PRO A 246 2.16 -9.26 -14.86
C PRO A 246 1.88 -8.24 -15.97
N ASN A 247 2.64 -8.17 -17.07
CA ASN A 247 2.43 -7.23 -18.19
C ASN A 247 2.82 -7.89 -19.53
N SER A 248 2.22 -7.48 -20.64
CA SER A 248 2.68 -7.85 -22.00
C SER A 248 3.22 -6.62 -22.71
N THR A 249 4.37 -6.72 -23.38
CA THR A 249 5.01 -5.57 -24.04
C THR A 249 5.31 -5.87 -25.50
N THR A 250 5.16 -4.87 -26.36
CA THR A 250 5.63 -4.95 -27.75
C THR A 250 7.16 -5.02 -27.83
N ARG A 251 7.70 -5.14 -29.05
CA ARG A 251 9.13 -4.95 -29.28
C ARG A 251 9.51 -3.51 -28.94
N GLU A 252 10.77 -3.33 -28.55
CA GLU A 252 11.32 -2.00 -28.33
C GLU A 252 11.50 -1.29 -29.68
N PHE A 253 11.06 -0.04 -29.75
CA PHE A 253 11.19 0.85 -30.89
C PHE A 253 11.70 2.22 -30.45
N ALA A 254 12.11 3.06 -31.39
CA ALA A 254 12.58 4.41 -31.07
C ALA A 254 11.43 5.27 -30.52
N CYS A 255 11.62 5.88 -29.34
CA CYS A 255 10.59 6.78 -28.80
C CYS A 255 10.32 7.95 -29.75
N PRO A 256 9.08 8.42 -29.86
CA PRO A 256 8.75 9.60 -30.65
C PRO A 256 9.51 10.83 -30.13
N SER A 257 10.01 11.65 -31.04
CA SER A 257 10.84 12.82 -30.75
C SER A 257 10.09 14.13 -31.00
N GLY A 258 10.20 15.10 -30.08
CA GLY A 258 9.60 16.43 -30.20
C GLY A 258 8.18 16.49 -29.68
N GLU A 259 7.35 17.37 -30.25
CA GLU A 259 5.92 17.54 -29.89
C GLU A 259 5.03 16.44 -30.47
N LYS A 260 5.59 15.57 -31.33
CA LYS A 260 4.83 14.54 -32.05
C LYS A 260 4.62 13.35 -31.13
N GLY A 261 3.36 13.03 -30.83
CA GLY A 261 2.98 11.83 -30.10
C GLY A 261 3.14 10.55 -30.95
N LEU A 262 2.99 9.40 -30.30
CA LEU A 262 2.85 8.12 -30.98
C LEU A 262 1.37 7.82 -31.18
N VAL A 263 0.93 7.67 -32.41
CA VAL A 263 -0.43 7.20 -32.73
C VAL A 263 -0.38 5.75 -33.20
N VAL A 264 -1.18 4.89 -32.56
CA VAL A 264 -1.26 3.46 -32.88
C VAL A 264 -2.69 3.01 -33.14
N GLU A 265 -2.82 1.98 -33.97
CA GLU A 265 -4.03 1.18 -34.11
C GLU A 265 -3.83 -0.18 -33.44
N LEU A 266 -4.71 -0.50 -32.49
CA LEU A 266 -4.84 -1.83 -31.92
C LEU A 266 -5.95 -2.59 -32.65
N LYS A 267 -5.63 -3.78 -33.17
CA LYS A 267 -6.59 -4.61 -33.89
C LYS A 267 -6.35 -6.10 -33.63
N CYS A 268 -7.40 -6.90 -33.80
CA CYS A 268 -7.28 -8.36 -33.83
C CYS A 268 -7.19 -8.88 -35.27
N GLN A 269 -6.47 -9.98 -35.47
CA GLN A 269 -6.52 -10.74 -36.74
C GLN A 269 -7.44 -11.98 -36.66
N ARG A 270 -7.54 -12.61 -35.47
CA ARG A 270 -8.22 -13.90 -35.30
C ARG A 270 -9.73 -13.78 -35.11
N VAL A 271 -10.48 -14.66 -35.76
CA VAL A 271 -11.94 -14.77 -35.62
C VAL A 271 -12.30 -15.08 -34.17
N GLY A 272 -13.24 -14.30 -33.62
CA GLY A 272 -13.68 -14.44 -32.23
C GLY A 272 -12.86 -13.64 -31.21
N CYS A 273 -11.74 -13.03 -31.60
CA CYS A 273 -11.00 -12.09 -30.76
C CYS A 273 -11.87 -10.90 -30.40
N HIS A 274 -12.04 -10.68 -29.10
CA HIS A 274 -12.81 -9.58 -28.56
C HIS A 274 -12.21 -9.15 -27.24
N ALA A 275 -11.82 -7.89 -27.13
CA ALA A 275 -11.44 -7.25 -25.89
C ALA A 275 -12.16 -5.91 -25.78
N SER A 276 -12.84 -5.67 -24.67
CA SER A 276 -13.48 -4.39 -24.40
C SER A 276 -13.37 -4.00 -22.93
N PHE A 277 -13.00 -2.75 -22.69
CA PHE A 277 -12.92 -2.16 -21.36
C PHE A 277 -12.92 -0.63 -21.46
N MET A 278 -12.95 0.05 -20.31
CA MET A 278 -12.77 1.50 -20.24
C MET A 278 -11.39 1.83 -19.70
N GLN A 279 -10.61 2.54 -20.53
CA GLN A 279 -9.28 3.00 -20.18
C GLN A 279 -9.38 4.33 -19.42
N VAL A 280 -9.38 4.25 -18.10
CA VAL A 280 -9.49 5.40 -17.20
C VAL A 280 -8.29 5.48 -16.28
N ASP A 281 -7.82 6.70 -16.04
CA ASP A 281 -6.75 6.99 -15.09
C ASP A 281 -7.31 7.02 -13.66
N MET A 282 -7.69 5.85 -13.16
CA MET A 282 -8.24 5.65 -11.81
C MET A 282 -7.66 4.38 -11.19
N ALA A 283 -7.28 4.44 -9.91
CA ALA A 283 -6.74 3.31 -9.18
C ALA A 283 -7.83 2.25 -8.87
N PRO A 284 -7.55 0.93 -9.04
CA PRO A 284 -6.35 0.38 -9.65
C PRO A 284 -6.33 0.57 -11.17
N ILE A 285 -5.20 1.09 -11.64
CA ILE A 285 -4.97 1.46 -13.03
C ILE A 285 -4.68 0.19 -13.85
N PHE A 286 -5.37 0.03 -14.98
CA PHE A 286 -5.13 -1.03 -15.96
C PHE A 286 -5.48 -0.55 -17.37
N GLY A 287 -4.80 -1.06 -18.39
CA GLY A 287 -4.94 -0.57 -19.76
C GLY A 287 -3.64 -0.63 -20.55
N PHE A 288 -3.60 0.11 -21.66
CA PHE A 288 -2.41 0.23 -22.49
C PHE A 288 -1.62 1.48 -22.11
N GLU A 289 -0.31 1.37 -22.02
CA GLU A 289 0.58 2.48 -21.71
C GLU A 289 1.81 2.45 -22.63
N LEU A 290 2.38 3.61 -22.89
CA LEU A 290 3.67 3.73 -23.53
C LEU A 290 4.74 3.74 -22.44
N VAL A 291 5.66 2.79 -22.48
CA VAL A 291 6.78 2.70 -21.55
C VAL A 291 8.06 3.13 -22.22
N ARG A 292 8.87 3.95 -21.53
CA ARG A 292 10.22 4.34 -21.94
C ARG A 292 11.21 3.87 -20.90
N ARG A 293 12.28 3.19 -21.33
CA ARG A 293 13.34 2.77 -20.42
C ARG A 293 14.13 3.98 -19.92
N ARG A 294 14.31 4.10 -18.60
CA ARG A 294 15.27 5.01 -17.97
C ARG A 294 16.64 4.32 -17.95
N ALA A 295 17.71 5.09 -18.19
CA ALA A 295 19.07 4.58 -18.08
C ALA A 295 19.56 4.55 -16.63
#